data_AF-A0A7W0MWA7-F1
#
_entry.id   AF-A0A7W0MWA7-F1
#
_cell.length_a   1.000
_cell.length_b   1.000
_cell.length_c   1.000
_cell.angle_alpha   90.00
_cell.angle_beta   90.00
_cell.angle_gamma   90.00
#
_symmetry.space_group_name_H-M   'P 1'
#
loop_
_entity.id
_entity.type
_entity.pdbx_description
1 polymer ?
#
loop_
_entity_poly.entity_id
_entity_poly.type
_entity_poly.pdbx_seq_one_letter_code
_entity_poly.pdbx_strand_id
1 'polypeptide(L)'
;MTRRTAGLTAIVLAALTAGVAGAGMSAAAEGPAQPTSSQVRPETLARARVIRAHANGRYRLLPGRKLSVTEATTTAVVDSLTLVTDWAEFRVVPAENGIYFAICSARARCPYPGRSASWSQAALSPRRLALELSIRTFMETSASLVVVALPTAEPVWVVFERDDLLAAVDGPAVLAQLMPHAAVIDAPLRELVDRLTRSRLFIPLPILPPPDGTIFAASVS
;
A
#
# COMPACT_ATOMS: atom_id res chain seq x y z
N MET A 1 60.39 -25.67 -28.52
CA MET A 1 60.00 -25.46 -29.93
C MET A 1 59.55 -24.02 -30.11
N THR A 2 60.22 -23.31 -31.03
CA THR A 2 59.79 -22.10 -31.79
C THR A 2 59.20 -20.92 -31.01
N ARG A 3 60.01 -19.87 -30.77
CA ARG A 3 60.16 -18.63 -31.61
C ARG A 3 59.00 -17.65 -31.35
N ARG A 4 59.18 -16.34 -31.11
CA ARG A 4 60.21 -15.39 -31.56
C ARG A 4 59.98 -14.00 -30.90
N THR A 5 61.08 -13.24 -30.78
CA THR A 5 61.21 -11.75 -30.93
C THR A 5 60.56 -10.83 -29.90
N ALA A 6 61.32 -10.07 -29.08
CA ALA A 6 62.14 -8.88 -29.41
C ALA A 6 61.25 -7.68 -29.84
N GLY A 7 61.41 -6.43 -29.35
CA GLY A 7 62.52 -5.79 -28.64
C GLY A 7 62.02 -4.70 -27.67
N LEU A 8 62.88 -4.19 -26.78
CA LEU A 8 63.69 -2.97 -26.99
C LEU A 8 62.77 -1.79 -27.39
N THR A 9 62.69 -0.68 -26.65
CA THR A 9 63.83 0.16 -26.27
C THR A 9 63.37 1.17 -25.21
N ALA A 10 64.28 1.48 -24.30
CA ALA A 10 64.09 2.39 -23.19
C ALA A 10 64.36 3.87 -23.56
N ILE A 11 64.15 4.71 -22.54
CA ILE A 11 64.77 6.04 -22.29
C ILE A 11 64.10 7.22 -23.02
N VAL A 12 63.59 8.19 -22.25
CA VAL A 12 64.22 9.51 -22.01
C VAL A 12 63.29 10.43 -21.19
N LEU A 13 63.88 10.94 -20.11
CA LEU A 13 63.51 12.06 -19.26
C LEU A 13 63.01 13.30 -20.02
N ALA A 14 62.01 14.00 -19.48
CA ALA A 14 62.01 15.47 -19.43
C ALA A 14 60.98 15.98 -18.42
N ALA A 15 61.47 16.52 -17.32
CA ALA A 15 60.75 17.49 -16.50
C ALA A 15 60.98 18.88 -17.10
N LEU A 16 59.93 19.72 -17.19
CA LEU A 16 60.01 21.20 -17.12
C LEU A 16 58.59 21.81 -17.10
N THR A 17 58.22 22.25 -15.89
CA THR A 17 57.66 23.56 -15.48
C THR A 17 56.55 24.29 -16.26
N ALA A 18 55.71 24.91 -15.43
CA ALA A 18 55.04 26.21 -15.54
C ALA A 18 53.52 26.14 -15.78
N GLY A 19 52.80 26.75 -14.84
CA GLY A 19 51.36 26.64 -14.69
C GLY A 19 50.58 27.67 -15.48
N VAL A 20 49.27 27.44 -15.50
CA VAL A 20 48.27 28.47 -15.73
C VAL A 20 47.05 28.09 -14.89
N ALA A 21 46.65 28.98 -13.99
CA ALA A 21 45.38 28.87 -13.29
C ALA A 21 44.25 29.03 -14.32
N GLY A 22 43.47 27.97 -14.51
CA GLY A 22 42.26 27.98 -15.33
C GLY A 22 41.11 27.45 -14.49
N ALA A 23 40.18 28.32 -14.13
CA ALA A 23 38.88 27.93 -13.60
C ALA A 23 38.17 27.06 -14.66
N GLY A 24 38.12 25.75 -14.39
CA GLY A 24 37.46 24.76 -15.25
C GLY A 24 36.40 24.05 -14.43
N MET A 25 35.16 24.13 -14.90
CA MET A 25 33.96 23.54 -14.29
C MET A 25 34.18 22.10 -13.85
N SER A 26 33.89 21.81 -12.58
CA SER A 26 33.70 20.45 -12.10
C SER A 26 32.53 19.83 -12.88
N ALA A 27 32.84 18.99 -13.87
CA ALA A 27 31.88 18.03 -14.39
C ALA A 27 31.60 17.05 -13.24
N ALA A 28 30.50 17.30 -12.52
CA ALA A 28 29.94 16.33 -11.60
C ALA A 28 29.57 15.10 -12.44
N ALA A 29 30.30 14.02 -12.24
CA ALA A 29 29.88 12.70 -12.70
C ALA A 29 28.50 12.44 -12.11
N GLU A 30 27.48 12.33 -12.96
CA GLU A 30 26.18 11.79 -12.61
C GLU A 30 26.41 10.34 -12.16
N GLY A 31 26.53 10.16 -10.84
CA GLY A 31 26.41 8.86 -10.22
C GLY A 31 25.03 8.27 -10.57
N PRO A 32 24.92 6.93 -10.63
CA PRO A 32 23.64 6.28 -10.93
C PRO A 32 22.56 6.84 -10.02
N ALA A 33 21.52 7.41 -10.62
CA ALA A 33 20.36 7.91 -9.91
C ALA A 33 19.86 6.80 -8.97
N GLN A 34 20.06 6.99 -7.67
CA GLN A 34 19.41 6.17 -6.67
C GLN A 34 17.91 6.26 -6.93
N PRO A 35 17.15 5.16 -6.89
CA PRO A 35 15.72 5.23 -7.04
C PRO A 35 15.23 6.17 -5.94
N THR A 36 14.69 7.32 -6.34
CA THR A 36 13.94 8.18 -5.44
C THR A 36 12.76 7.35 -5.00
N SER A 37 12.91 6.68 -3.86
CA SER A 37 11.81 6.01 -3.17
C SER A 37 10.75 7.09 -2.99
N SER A 38 9.69 7.03 -3.79
CA SER A 38 8.58 7.97 -3.70
C SER A 38 7.77 7.55 -2.49
N GLN A 39 8.35 7.80 -1.31
CA GLN A 39 7.73 7.57 -0.03
C GLN A 39 6.43 8.36 0.03
N VAL A 40 5.39 7.74 0.60
CA VAL A 40 4.13 8.41 0.93
C VAL A 40 4.44 9.79 1.52
N ARG A 41 3.95 10.84 0.86
CA ARG A 41 4.19 12.21 1.31
C ARG A 41 3.64 12.39 2.73
N PRO A 42 4.35 13.06 3.66
CA PRO A 42 3.94 13.17 5.06
C PRO A 42 2.50 13.68 5.25
N GLU A 43 2.05 14.59 4.38
CA GLU A 43 0.69 15.12 4.36
C GLU A 43 -0.37 14.06 4.04
N THR A 44 -0.05 13.06 3.21
CA THR A 44 -0.95 11.96 2.86
C THR A 44 -1.20 11.08 4.08
N LEU A 45 -0.14 10.71 4.81
CA LEU A 45 -0.27 9.96 6.05
C LEU A 45 -0.97 10.77 7.15
N ALA A 46 -0.67 12.06 7.28
CA ALA A 46 -1.35 12.94 8.22
C ALA A 46 -2.86 13.00 7.94
N ARG A 47 -3.26 13.12 6.67
CA ARG A 47 -4.66 13.14 6.30
C ARG A 47 -5.34 11.78 6.51
N ALA A 48 -4.66 10.67 6.18
CA ALA A 48 -5.16 9.33 6.49
C ALA A 48 -5.44 9.13 7.98
N ARG A 49 -4.61 9.68 8.87
CA ARG A 49 -4.85 9.64 10.33
C ARG A 49 -6.07 10.45 10.76
N VAL A 50 -6.37 11.58 10.09
CA VAL A 50 -7.61 12.35 10.30
C VAL A 50 -8.83 11.55 9.84
N ILE A 51 -8.76 10.94 8.65
CA ILE A 51 -9.81 10.06 8.11
C ILE A 51 -10.09 8.91 9.09
N ARG A 52 -9.03 8.24 9.56
CA ARG A 52 -9.09 7.20 10.59
C ARG A 52 -9.84 7.68 11.83
N ALA A 53 -9.46 8.84 12.39
CA ALA A 53 -10.06 9.36 13.61
C ALA A 53 -11.57 9.62 13.45
N HIS A 54 -11.97 10.22 12.32
CA HIS A 54 -13.37 10.49 12.01
C HIS A 54 -14.19 9.20 11.84
N ALA A 55 -13.70 8.25 11.04
CA ALA A 55 -14.36 6.97 10.84
C ALA A 55 -14.46 6.19 12.16
N ASN A 56 -13.38 6.15 12.95
CA ASN A 56 -13.36 5.51 14.26
C ASN A 56 -14.40 6.13 15.23
N GLY A 57 -14.58 7.45 15.21
CA GLY A 57 -15.63 8.12 16.01
C GLY A 57 -17.04 7.63 15.67
N ARG A 58 -17.35 7.43 14.39
CA ARG A 58 -18.66 6.93 13.94
C ARG A 58 -18.87 5.45 14.27
N TYR A 59 -17.90 4.59 13.94
CA TYR A 59 -18.07 3.14 14.04
C TYR A 59 -17.93 2.58 15.47
N ARG A 60 -17.35 3.35 16.40
CA ARG A 60 -17.38 3.04 17.84
C ARG A 60 -18.76 3.22 18.47
N LEU A 61 -19.65 3.96 17.82
CA LEU A 61 -21.00 4.26 18.30
C LEU A 61 -22.06 3.30 17.74
N LEU A 62 -21.66 2.30 16.96
CA LEU A 62 -22.59 1.30 16.44
C LEU A 62 -23.35 0.58 17.56
N PRO A 63 -24.65 0.30 17.38
CA PRO A 63 -25.36 -0.64 18.24
C PRO A 63 -24.78 -2.05 18.07
N GLY A 64 -24.68 -2.80 19.16
CA GLY A 64 -24.14 -4.17 19.13
C GLY A 64 -22.61 -4.24 18.99
N ARG A 65 -22.13 -5.02 18.02
CA ARG A 65 -20.70 -5.26 17.79
C ARG A 65 -20.05 -4.01 17.17
N LYS A 66 -19.19 -3.36 17.95
CA LYS A 66 -18.52 -2.11 17.59
C LYS A 66 -17.21 -2.36 16.86
N LEU A 67 -16.86 -1.43 15.98
CA LEU A 67 -15.61 -1.42 15.25
C LEU A 67 -14.76 -0.22 15.65
N SER A 68 -13.46 -0.36 15.50
CA SER A 68 -12.48 0.70 15.69
C SER A 68 -11.42 0.59 14.61
N VAL A 69 -10.82 1.72 14.24
CA VAL A 69 -9.67 1.73 13.33
C VAL A 69 -8.45 2.03 14.19
N THR A 70 -7.59 1.03 14.40
CA THR A 70 -6.48 1.09 15.36
C THR A 70 -5.21 1.67 14.75
N GLU A 71 -5.04 1.51 13.45
CA GLU A 71 -3.82 1.89 12.74
C GLU A 71 -4.12 2.72 11.48
N ALA A 72 -3.20 3.61 11.16
CA ALA A 72 -3.07 4.29 9.87
C ALA A 72 -1.57 4.54 9.64
N THR A 73 -0.97 3.76 8.75
CA THR A 73 0.47 3.72 8.45
C THR A 73 0.68 3.67 6.93
N THR A 74 1.94 3.69 6.49
CA THR A 74 2.30 3.56 5.08
C THR A 74 2.44 2.09 4.70
N THR A 75 2.21 1.75 3.43
CA THR A 75 2.53 0.41 2.90
C THR A 75 3.99 0.28 2.43
N ALA A 76 4.76 1.36 2.46
CA ALA A 76 6.15 1.44 2.01
C ALA A 76 7.17 0.64 2.86
N VAL A 77 6.69 -0.25 3.74
CA VAL A 77 7.50 -1.30 4.38
C VAL A 77 7.82 -2.45 3.43
N VAL A 78 7.08 -2.53 2.32
CA VAL A 78 7.30 -3.44 1.20
C VAL A 78 7.26 -2.63 -0.10
N ASP A 79 7.89 -3.14 -1.14
CA ASP A 79 7.94 -2.53 -2.46
C ASP A 79 6.65 -2.78 -3.25
N SER A 80 6.09 -3.99 -3.12
CA SER A 80 4.88 -4.37 -3.88
C SER A 80 4.02 -5.44 -3.21
N LEU A 81 2.77 -5.53 -3.69
CA LEU A 81 1.84 -6.62 -3.42
C LEU A 81 1.62 -7.42 -4.72
N THR A 82 1.85 -8.72 -4.68
CA THR A 82 1.41 -9.62 -5.76
C THR A 82 0.05 -10.18 -5.40
N LEU A 83 -0.99 -9.69 -6.09
CA LEU A 83 -2.38 -10.07 -5.89
C LEU A 83 -2.74 -11.20 -6.86
N VAL A 84 -2.96 -12.38 -6.33
CA VAL A 84 -3.28 -13.60 -7.06
C VAL A 84 -4.80 -13.76 -7.08
N THR A 85 -5.45 -13.54 -8.22
CA THR A 85 -6.89 -13.76 -8.38
C THR A 85 -7.20 -15.21 -8.74
N ASP A 86 -6.38 -15.78 -9.61
CA ASP A 86 -6.29 -17.20 -9.93
C ASP A 86 -4.80 -17.59 -9.99
N TRP A 87 -4.44 -18.85 -9.82
CA TRP A 87 -3.03 -19.29 -9.85
C TRP A 87 -2.35 -19.05 -11.21
N ALA A 88 -3.14 -18.87 -12.28
CA ALA A 88 -2.65 -18.46 -13.59
C ALA A 88 -2.65 -16.93 -13.80
N GLU A 89 -3.38 -16.18 -12.98
CA GLU A 89 -3.58 -14.74 -13.13
C GLU A 89 -3.19 -14.00 -11.85
N PHE A 90 -2.10 -13.25 -11.92
CA PHE A 90 -1.66 -12.36 -10.87
C PHE A 90 -1.38 -10.97 -11.41
N ARG A 91 -1.49 -9.97 -10.54
CA ARG A 91 -1.05 -8.61 -10.82
C ARG A 91 -0.17 -8.09 -9.71
N VAL A 92 0.81 -7.27 -10.07
CA VAL A 92 1.74 -6.66 -9.14
C VAL A 92 1.33 -5.21 -8.92
N VAL A 93 1.14 -4.83 -7.66
CA VAL A 93 0.68 -3.51 -7.25
C VAL A 93 1.78 -2.83 -6.44
N PRO A 94 2.30 -1.66 -6.89
CA PRO A 94 3.30 -0.91 -6.13
C PRO A 94 2.78 -0.45 -4.76
N ALA A 95 3.61 -0.59 -3.72
CA ALA A 95 3.25 -0.25 -2.34
C ALA A 95 3.86 1.08 -1.83
N GLU A 96 4.68 1.76 -2.64
CA GLU A 96 5.41 2.97 -2.25
C GLU A 96 4.52 4.16 -1.83
N ASN A 97 3.37 4.33 -2.49
CA ASN A 97 2.44 5.44 -2.28
C ASN A 97 1.07 4.94 -1.73
N GLY A 98 1.12 3.97 -0.81
CA GLY A 98 -0.08 3.39 -0.22
C GLY A 98 -0.25 3.63 1.28
N ILE A 99 -1.50 3.52 1.72
CA ILE A 99 -1.90 3.62 3.12
C ILE A 99 -2.44 2.28 3.62
N TYR A 100 -1.96 1.87 4.78
CA TYR A 100 -2.48 0.72 5.51
C TYR A 100 -3.37 1.17 6.66
N PHE A 101 -4.56 0.58 6.77
CA PHE A 101 -5.44 0.69 7.94
C PHE A 101 -5.67 -0.68 8.56
N ALA A 102 -5.76 -0.72 9.89
CA ALA A 102 -6.21 -1.91 10.62
C ALA A 102 -7.56 -1.63 11.29
N ILE A 103 -8.58 -2.40 10.92
CA ILE A 103 -9.88 -2.41 11.59
C ILE A 103 -9.86 -3.49 12.66
N CYS A 104 -10.42 -3.17 13.82
CA CYS A 104 -10.53 -4.10 14.94
C CYS A 104 -11.92 -4.05 15.58
N SER A 105 -12.37 -5.19 16.11
CA SER A 105 -13.47 -5.20 17.07
C SER A 105 -13.12 -4.34 18.27
N ALA A 106 -14.05 -3.48 18.70
CA ALA A 106 -13.80 -2.62 19.84
C ALA A 106 -13.40 -3.45 21.07
N ARG A 107 -12.31 -3.05 21.73
CA ARG A 107 -11.72 -3.70 22.93
C ARG A 107 -11.08 -5.08 22.68
N ALA A 108 -10.98 -5.55 21.44
CA ALA A 108 -10.23 -6.75 21.13
C ALA A 108 -8.72 -6.48 21.03
N ARG A 109 -7.91 -7.55 21.06
CA ARG A 109 -6.51 -7.49 20.63
C ARG A 109 -6.47 -7.56 19.10
N CYS A 110 -5.65 -6.72 18.48
CA CYS A 110 -5.64 -6.46 17.03
C CYS A 110 -4.21 -6.69 16.50
N PRO A 111 -3.98 -6.80 15.17
CA PRO A 111 -4.94 -6.68 14.07
C PRO A 111 -5.84 -7.92 13.87
N TYR A 112 -5.44 -9.09 14.36
CA TYR A 112 -6.17 -10.35 14.18
C TYR A 112 -6.79 -10.81 15.51
N PRO A 113 -8.05 -10.44 15.80
CA PRO A 113 -8.69 -10.81 17.05
C PRO A 113 -8.96 -12.32 17.15
N GLY A 114 -8.95 -12.84 18.37
CA GLY A 114 -9.38 -14.23 18.62
C GLY A 114 -10.82 -14.48 18.16
N ARG A 115 -11.17 -15.76 17.91
CA ARG A 115 -12.43 -16.17 17.26
C ARG A 115 -13.68 -15.51 17.83
N SER A 116 -13.80 -15.37 19.15
CA SER A 116 -14.95 -14.74 19.82
C SER A 116 -15.16 -13.26 19.49
N ALA A 117 -14.07 -12.56 19.16
CA ALA A 117 -14.09 -11.15 18.77
C ALA A 117 -13.93 -10.96 17.25
N SER A 118 -13.70 -12.03 16.48
CA SER A 118 -13.54 -11.99 15.04
C SER A 118 -14.86 -11.81 14.29
N TRP A 119 -14.80 -11.16 13.14
CA TRP A 119 -15.90 -11.06 12.19
C TRP A 119 -15.70 -12.10 11.08
N SER A 120 -16.80 -12.52 10.47
CA SER A 120 -16.72 -13.19 9.17
C SER A 120 -16.15 -12.22 8.14
N GLN A 121 -15.34 -12.71 7.20
CA GLN A 121 -14.88 -11.91 6.05
C GLN A 121 -16.04 -11.37 5.20
N ALA A 122 -17.17 -12.09 5.17
CA ALA A 122 -18.38 -11.65 4.50
C ALA A 122 -19.17 -10.60 5.28
N ALA A 123 -18.78 -10.27 6.52
CA ALA A 123 -19.48 -9.28 7.32
C ALA A 123 -19.45 -7.91 6.64
N LEU A 124 -20.63 -7.29 6.54
CA LEU A 124 -20.80 -6.08 5.76
C LEU A 124 -20.25 -4.84 6.47
N SER A 125 -20.38 -4.73 7.80
CA SER A 125 -19.94 -3.53 8.54
C SER A 125 -18.42 -3.27 8.46
N PRO A 126 -17.54 -4.27 8.63
CA PRO A 126 -16.10 -4.06 8.41
C PRO A 126 -15.77 -3.70 6.96
N ARG A 127 -16.43 -4.32 5.98
CA ARG A 127 -16.21 -4.04 4.55
C ARG A 127 -16.68 -2.64 4.15
N ARG A 128 -17.82 -2.19 4.69
CA ARG A 128 -18.32 -0.81 4.54
C ARG A 128 -17.32 0.19 5.09
N LEU A 129 -16.79 -0.06 6.30
CA LEU A 129 -15.77 0.80 6.91
C LEU A 129 -14.49 0.83 6.07
N ALA A 130 -14.03 -0.32 5.57
CA ALA A 130 -12.87 -0.39 4.68
C ALA A 130 -13.07 0.42 3.40
N LEU A 131 -14.26 0.33 2.79
CA LEU A 131 -14.60 1.10 1.60
C LEU A 131 -14.63 2.62 1.89
N GLU A 132 -15.23 3.04 3.02
CA GLU A 132 -15.23 4.45 3.43
C GLU A 132 -13.80 4.99 3.63
N LEU A 133 -12.95 4.26 4.34
CA LEU A 133 -11.55 4.63 4.54
C LEU A 133 -10.82 4.79 3.20
N SER A 134 -11.08 3.89 2.25
CA SER A 134 -10.39 3.85 0.96
C SER A 134 -10.82 5.00 0.06
N ILE A 135 -12.12 5.19 -0.15
CA ILE A 135 -12.64 6.27 -1.02
C ILE A 135 -12.25 7.63 -0.47
N ARG A 136 -12.38 7.85 0.86
CA ARG A 136 -11.94 9.10 1.47
C ARG A 136 -10.45 9.33 1.30
N THR A 137 -9.62 8.30 1.49
CA THR A 137 -8.17 8.42 1.30
C THR A 137 -7.85 8.81 -0.14
N PHE A 138 -8.45 8.17 -1.14
CA PHE A 138 -8.20 8.52 -2.54
C PHE A 138 -8.71 9.91 -2.94
N MET A 139 -9.88 10.32 -2.44
CA MET A 139 -10.43 11.63 -2.76
C MET A 139 -9.73 12.78 -2.04
N GLU A 140 -9.21 12.55 -0.83
CA GLU A 140 -8.64 13.59 0.01
C GLU A 140 -7.09 13.61 -0.01
N THR A 141 -6.45 12.66 -0.71
CA THR A 141 -4.98 12.54 -0.78
C THR A 141 -4.49 12.11 -2.16
N SER A 142 -3.18 11.99 -2.34
CA SER A 142 -2.56 11.43 -3.55
C SER A 142 -2.21 9.95 -3.45
N ALA A 143 -2.66 9.23 -2.41
CA ALA A 143 -2.39 7.80 -2.30
C ALA A 143 -2.92 7.04 -3.54
N SER A 144 -2.15 6.04 -4.01
CA SER A 144 -2.52 5.17 -5.13
C SER A 144 -3.02 3.80 -4.67
N LEU A 145 -2.71 3.41 -3.42
CA LEU A 145 -3.07 2.12 -2.83
C LEU A 145 -3.67 2.32 -1.43
N VAL A 146 -4.73 1.58 -1.13
CA VAL A 146 -5.21 1.43 0.25
C VAL A 146 -5.37 -0.05 0.56
N VAL A 147 -4.72 -0.49 1.64
CA VAL A 147 -4.86 -1.84 2.20
C VAL A 147 -5.56 -1.72 3.55
N VAL A 148 -6.62 -2.49 3.74
CA VAL A 148 -7.36 -2.50 5.01
C VAL A 148 -7.39 -3.91 5.59
N ALA A 149 -6.72 -4.13 6.71
CA ALA A 149 -6.86 -5.37 7.46
C ALA A 149 -8.22 -5.43 8.17
N LEU A 150 -8.97 -6.50 7.89
CA LEU A 150 -10.27 -6.76 8.49
C LEU A 150 -10.11 -7.44 9.86
N PRO A 151 -11.09 -7.27 10.77
CA PRO A 151 -11.07 -7.86 12.10
C PRO A 151 -11.50 -9.34 12.09
N THR A 152 -10.89 -10.14 11.21
CA THR A 152 -11.16 -11.57 11.00
C THR A 152 -10.24 -12.43 11.88
N ALA A 153 -10.59 -13.72 12.06
CA ALA A 153 -9.78 -14.64 12.87
C ALA A 153 -8.46 -15.02 12.17
N GLU A 154 -8.49 -14.99 10.84
CA GLU A 154 -7.35 -15.17 9.95
C GLU A 154 -7.05 -13.84 9.26
N PRO A 155 -5.83 -13.61 8.76
CA PRO A 155 -5.51 -12.36 8.09
C PRO A 155 -6.30 -12.23 6.78
N VAL A 156 -7.22 -11.27 6.72
CA VAL A 156 -7.94 -10.91 5.50
C VAL A 156 -7.80 -9.41 5.29
N TRP A 157 -7.40 -9.04 4.08
CA TRP A 157 -7.26 -7.65 3.66
C TRP A 157 -8.33 -7.32 2.62
N VAL A 158 -8.78 -6.07 2.61
CA VAL A 158 -9.39 -5.47 1.42
C VAL A 158 -8.35 -4.58 0.77
N VAL A 159 -8.06 -4.80 -0.52
CA VAL A 159 -7.04 -4.05 -1.26
C VAL A 159 -7.70 -3.24 -2.36
N PHE A 160 -7.51 -1.93 -2.34
CA PHE A 160 -8.00 -1.02 -3.37
C PHE A 160 -6.87 -0.29 -4.05
N GLU A 161 -6.93 -0.24 -5.37
CA GLU A 161 -6.10 0.60 -6.22
C GLU A 161 -6.94 1.82 -6.63
N ARG A 162 -6.35 3.02 -6.59
CA ARG A 162 -7.05 4.29 -6.81
C ARG A 162 -7.76 4.30 -8.16
N ASP A 163 -7.01 4.02 -9.22
CA ASP A 163 -7.50 4.18 -10.59
C ASP A 163 -8.56 3.13 -10.92
N ASP A 164 -8.40 1.90 -10.45
CA ASP A 164 -9.41 0.84 -10.55
C ASP A 164 -10.71 1.21 -9.82
N LEU A 165 -10.62 1.64 -8.56
CA LEU A 165 -11.82 1.97 -7.79
C LEU A 165 -12.53 3.21 -8.33
N LEU A 166 -11.80 4.28 -8.63
CA LEU A 166 -12.40 5.54 -9.07
C LEU A 166 -12.85 5.51 -10.54
N ALA A 167 -12.34 4.59 -11.36
CA ALA A 167 -12.92 4.32 -12.69
C ALA A 167 -14.28 3.59 -12.59
N ALA A 168 -14.47 2.78 -11.55
CA ALA A 168 -15.68 1.97 -11.38
C ALA A 168 -16.86 2.73 -10.74
N VAL A 169 -16.62 3.87 -10.08
CA VAL A 169 -17.64 4.59 -9.31
C VAL A 169 -17.50 6.11 -9.34
N ASP A 170 -18.62 6.80 -9.12
CA ASP A 170 -18.62 8.20 -8.68
C ASP A 170 -18.28 8.25 -7.18
N GLY A 171 -17.04 8.63 -6.86
CA GLY A 171 -16.52 8.72 -5.48
C GLY A 171 -17.39 9.58 -4.55
N PRO A 172 -17.68 10.85 -4.88
CA PRO A 172 -18.61 11.69 -4.12
C PRO A 172 -19.98 11.03 -3.87
N ALA A 173 -20.59 10.44 -4.90
CA ALA A 173 -21.90 9.79 -4.75
C ALA A 173 -21.83 8.56 -3.83
N VAL A 174 -20.76 7.77 -3.91
CA VAL A 174 -20.56 6.63 -3.00
C VAL A 174 -20.32 7.10 -1.56
N LEU A 175 -19.54 8.16 -1.34
CA LEU A 175 -19.37 8.74 -0.01
C LEU A 175 -20.70 9.24 0.55
N ALA A 176 -21.54 9.88 -0.27
CA ALA A 176 -22.87 10.32 0.16
C ALA A 176 -23.75 9.14 0.62
N GLN A 177 -23.53 7.92 0.12
CA GLN A 177 -24.21 6.70 0.58
C GLN A 177 -23.54 6.08 1.83
N LEU A 178 -22.21 6.21 1.99
CA LEU A 178 -21.46 5.62 3.10
C LEU A 178 -21.51 6.47 4.39
N MET A 179 -21.59 7.78 4.25
CA MET A 179 -21.53 8.78 5.32
C MET A 179 -22.77 8.90 6.23
N PRO A 180 -24.00 8.61 5.79
CA PRO A 180 -25.17 8.49 6.65
C PRO A 180 -24.94 7.48 7.79
N HIS A 181 -25.84 7.45 8.78
CA HIS A 181 -25.70 6.67 10.03
C HIS A 181 -25.04 5.30 9.80
N ALA A 182 -23.89 5.05 10.45
CA ALA A 182 -23.07 3.85 10.21
C ALA A 182 -23.81 2.52 10.52
N ALA A 183 -24.86 2.61 11.34
CA ALA A 183 -25.73 1.49 11.70
C ALA A 183 -26.77 1.14 10.62
N VAL A 184 -27.13 2.10 9.76
CA VAL A 184 -28.16 1.90 8.73
C VAL A 184 -27.54 1.22 7.53
N ILE A 185 -28.08 0.06 7.17
CA ILE A 185 -27.67 -0.71 6.00
C ILE A 185 -28.96 -1.13 5.28
N ASP A 186 -29.27 -0.46 4.20
CA ASP A 186 -30.35 -0.83 3.28
C ASP A 186 -29.83 -1.77 2.17
N ALA A 187 -30.75 -2.22 1.31
CA ALA A 187 -30.42 -3.12 0.21
C ALA A 187 -29.46 -2.47 -0.82
N PRO A 188 -29.68 -1.22 -1.27
CA PRO A 188 -28.75 -0.55 -2.18
C PRO A 188 -27.33 -0.42 -1.64
N LEU A 189 -27.17 0.01 -0.37
CA LEU A 189 -25.86 0.12 0.25
C LEU A 189 -25.19 -1.24 0.40
N ARG A 190 -25.95 -2.28 0.73
CA ARG A 190 -25.43 -3.65 0.80
C ARG A 190 -24.89 -4.11 -0.54
N GLU A 191 -25.67 -3.95 -1.62
CA GLU A 191 -25.26 -4.34 -2.97
C GLU A 191 -24.02 -3.59 -3.41
N LEU A 192 -23.97 -2.27 -3.16
CA LEU A 192 -22.82 -1.43 -3.45
C LEU A 192 -21.56 -1.91 -2.73
N VAL A 193 -21.63 -2.14 -1.42
CA VAL A 193 -20.48 -2.61 -0.64
C VAL A 193 -20.07 -4.01 -1.11
N ASP A 194 -21.00 -4.92 -1.36
CA ASP A 194 -20.70 -6.27 -1.86
C ASP A 194 -19.98 -6.22 -3.21
N ARG A 195 -20.52 -5.48 -4.18
CA ARG A 195 -19.93 -5.33 -5.51
C ARG A 195 -18.50 -4.78 -5.46
N LEU A 196 -18.25 -3.80 -4.57
CA LEU A 196 -16.96 -3.12 -4.52
C LEU A 196 -15.92 -3.84 -3.66
N THR A 197 -16.32 -4.65 -2.69
CA THR A 197 -15.36 -5.24 -1.73
C THR A 197 -15.10 -6.72 -1.96
N ARG A 198 -16.06 -7.51 -2.47
CA ARG A 198 -15.90 -8.98 -2.55
C ARG A 198 -14.71 -9.42 -3.40
N SER A 199 -14.58 -8.89 -4.62
CA SER A 199 -13.47 -9.20 -5.52
C SER A 199 -12.11 -8.63 -5.07
N ARG A 200 -12.10 -7.89 -3.96
CA ARG A 200 -10.92 -7.20 -3.41
C ARG A 200 -10.51 -7.75 -2.06
N LEU A 201 -11.06 -8.89 -1.66
CA LEU A 201 -10.65 -9.61 -0.45
C LEU A 201 -9.44 -10.50 -0.77
N PHE A 202 -8.38 -10.36 0.01
CA PHE A 202 -7.17 -11.14 -0.14
C PHE A 202 -6.66 -11.68 1.20
N ILE A 203 -6.08 -12.87 1.19
CA ILE A 203 -5.36 -13.46 2.32
C ILE A 203 -3.85 -13.33 2.02
N PRO A 204 -3.08 -12.60 2.83
CA PRO A 204 -1.62 -12.58 2.69
C PRO A 204 -1.05 -13.98 2.96
N LEU A 205 -0.21 -14.44 2.05
CA LEU A 205 0.38 -15.77 2.07
C LEU A 205 1.71 -15.75 2.84
N PRO A 206 1.91 -16.66 3.80
CA PRO A 206 3.22 -16.87 4.39
C PRO A 206 4.10 -17.65 3.41
N ILE A 207 4.82 -16.94 2.53
CA ILE A 207 5.81 -17.57 1.63
C ILE A 207 7.15 -17.67 2.36
N LEU A 208 7.76 -18.85 2.30
CA LEU A 208 9.07 -19.15 2.88
C LEU A 208 10.00 -19.75 1.82
N PRO A 209 11.19 -19.15 1.57
CA PRO A 209 11.63 -17.85 2.09
C PRO A 209 10.77 -16.70 1.53
N PRO A 210 10.52 -15.63 2.28
CA PRO A 210 9.78 -14.50 1.77
C PRO A 210 10.61 -13.83 0.65
N PRO A 211 10.03 -13.58 -0.53
CA PRO A 211 10.70 -12.81 -1.55
C PRO A 211 10.93 -11.37 -1.06
N ASP A 212 12.09 -10.81 -1.41
CA ASP A 212 12.49 -9.49 -0.94
C ASP A 212 11.45 -8.43 -1.34
N GLY A 213 11.04 -7.61 -0.35
CA GLY A 213 10.17 -6.45 -0.56
C GLY A 213 8.78 -6.76 -1.12
N THR A 214 8.32 -8.02 -1.17
CA THR A 214 7.04 -8.36 -1.81
C THR A 214 6.15 -9.22 -0.92
N ILE A 215 4.88 -8.84 -0.83
CA ILE A 215 3.86 -9.67 -0.18
C ILE A 215 2.98 -10.31 -1.25
N PHE A 216 2.80 -11.63 -1.16
CA PHE A 216 1.83 -12.34 -1.99
C PHE A 216 0.51 -12.43 -1.23
N ALA A 217 -0.60 -12.17 -1.92
CA ALA A 217 -1.92 -12.31 -1.34
C ALA A 217 -2.88 -12.96 -2.34
N ALA A 218 -3.57 -14.01 -1.90
CA ALA A 218 -4.50 -14.76 -2.74
C ALA A 218 -5.93 -14.29 -2.51
N SER A 219 -6.74 -14.26 -3.58
CA SER A 219 -8.13 -13.85 -3.50
C SER A 219 -8.93 -14.79 -2.58
N VAL A 220 -9.90 -14.20 -1.89
CA VAL A 220 -10.87 -14.95 -1.09
C VAL A 220 -12.06 -15.28 -1.99
N SER A 221 -12.14 -16.54 -2.42
CA SER A 221 -13.27 -17.06 -3.21
C SER A 221 -14.56 -17.17 -2.39
#